data_AF-A0A2D7WB46-F1
#
_entry.id   AF-A0A2D7WB46-F1
#
_cell.length_a   1.000
_cell.length_b   1.000
_cell.length_c   1.000
_cell.angle_alpha   90.00
_cell.angle_beta   90.00
_cell.angle_gamma   90.00
#
_symmetry.space_group_name_H-M   'P 1'
#
loop_
_entity.id
_entity.type
_entity.pdbx_description
1 polymer ?
#
loop_
_entity_poly.entity_id
_entity_poly.type
_entity_poly.pdbx_seq_one_letter_code
_entity_poly.pdbx_strand_id
1 'polypeptide(L)'
;MPHSKELKKIETLSNTLRTRNMARCLPWIGNGMGLLPTTEFDWFNEESKKCKREYYDAVDKFIKSYDEACEQAKEDLGDLFDPSLYDTAEYVRSKFTYQVNRLGIEDGNQPAFYKTLTEAQIETCRADIQKQNDIYVPALTEACWDKIRAPLAKLQMDALHEHLYVDTQKKLKFQQTKVTNVTKAVEAVRSLNVMNDADINKVCDMLDVLLTGITVEAIKEDYMLRDHLRNSITQIEAIMPQ
;
A
#
# COMPACT_ATOMS: atom_id res chain seq x y z
N MET A 1 -1.52 14.95 16.18
CA MET A 1 -0.60 15.87 16.89
C MET A 1 0.68 16.13 16.09
N PRO A 2 0.69 17.09 15.16
CA PRO A 2 1.83 17.31 14.25
C PRO A 2 3.07 17.94 14.90
N HIS A 3 3.02 18.35 16.18
CA HIS A 3 4.12 19.06 16.85
C HIS A 3 4.52 18.47 18.21
N SER A 4 4.09 17.24 18.54
CA SER A 4 4.50 16.62 19.81
C SER A 4 6.00 16.35 19.84
N LYS A 5 6.59 16.43 21.03
CA LYS A 5 8.03 16.18 21.24
C LYS A 5 8.38 14.72 20.94
N GLU A 6 7.43 13.83 21.19
CA GLU A 6 7.46 12.40 20.99
C GLU A 6 7.52 12.06 19.50
N LEU A 7 6.70 12.72 18.66
CA LEU A 7 6.75 12.53 17.21
C LEU A 7 8.09 13.01 16.62
N LYS A 8 8.54 14.21 17.02
CA LYS A 8 9.85 14.74 16.62
C LYS A 8 11.01 13.82 17.03
N LYS A 9 10.89 13.14 18.17
CA LYS A 9 11.86 12.15 18.62
C LYS A 9 11.89 10.93 17.70
N ILE A 10 10.73 10.42 17.28
CA ILE A 10 10.64 9.30 16.32
C ILE A 10 11.26 9.68 14.96
N GLU A 11 10.98 10.89 14.48
CA GLU A 11 11.56 11.41 13.22
C GLU A 11 13.09 11.50 13.31
N THR A 12 13.59 12.06 14.42
CA THR A 12 15.03 12.18 14.68
C THR A 12 15.68 10.79 14.76
N LEU A 13 15.07 9.86 15.51
CA LEU A 13 15.55 8.48 15.62
C LEU A 13 15.58 7.80 14.26
N SER A 14 14.56 7.96 13.41
CA SER A 14 14.55 7.34 12.07
C SER A 14 15.82 7.66 11.27
N ASN A 15 16.24 8.93 11.29
CA ASN A 15 17.48 9.36 10.63
C ASN A 15 18.73 8.79 11.33
N THR A 16 18.82 8.90 12.66
CA THR A 16 19.96 8.41 13.42
C THR A 16 20.15 6.90 13.29
N LEU A 17 19.07 6.11 13.35
CA LEU A 17 19.11 4.66 13.24
C LEU A 17 19.53 4.22 11.83
N ARG A 18 19.07 4.94 10.79
CA ARG A 18 19.54 4.73 9.41
C ARG A 18 21.04 4.99 9.30
N THR A 19 21.53 6.11 9.83
CA THR A 19 22.98 6.43 9.84
C THR A 19 23.79 5.38 10.58
N ARG A 20 23.34 4.93 11.77
CA ARG A 20 24.02 3.89 12.56
C ARG A 20 24.14 2.59 11.77
N ASN A 21 23.04 2.08 11.24
CA ASN A 21 23.05 0.84 10.46
C ASN A 21 23.91 0.96 9.19
N MET A 22 23.91 2.12 8.53
CA MET A 22 24.71 2.32 7.31
C MET A 22 26.18 2.63 7.55
N ALA A 23 26.60 2.98 8.79
CA ALA A 23 27.97 3.39 9.08
C ALA A 23 29.03 2.32 8.77
N ARG A 24 28.63 1.05 8.71
CA ARG A 24 29.49 -0.10 8.40
C ARG A 24 29.12 -0.82 7.10
N CYS A 25 28.27 -0.20 6.29
CA CYS A 25 27.94 -0.68 4.97
C CYS A 25 28.70 0.12 3.92
N LEU A 26 29.09 -0.52 2.84
CA LEU A 26 29.62 0.16 1.67
C LEU A 26 28.45 0.76 0.87
N PRO A 27 28.61 1.95 0.26
CA PRO A 27 27.59 2.48 -0.66
C PRO A 27 27.28 1.48 -1.77
N TRP A 28 25.98 1.28 -2.06
CA TRP A 28 25.50 0.46 -3.17
C TRP A 28 24.57 1.27 -4.08
N ILE A 29 23.83 0.62 -5.00
CA ILE A 29 22.91 1.31 -5.90
C ILE A 29 21.78 1.98 -5.10
N GLY A 30 21.78 3.31 -5.04
CA GLY A 30 20.67 4.12 -4.55
C GLY A 30 20.72 4.55 -3.07
N ASN A 31 19.85 5.51 -2.75
CA ASN A 31 19.79 6.17 -1.45
C ASN A 31 19.23 5.23 -0.37
N GLY A 32 20.11 4.66 0.46
CA GLY A 32 19.72 3.83 1.60
C GLY A 32 20.04 2.36 1.48
N MET A 33 20.56 1.93 0.34
CA MET A 33 21.02 0.56 0.16
C MET A 33 22.52 0.52 0.45
N GLY A 34 22.89 -0.40 1.33
CA GLY A 34 24.26 -0.60 1.74
C GLY A 34 24.67 -2.03 1.48
N LEU A 35 25.84 -2.21 0.89
CA LEU A 35 26.48 -3.51 0.78
C LEU A 35 27.10 -3.84 2.14
N LEU A 36 26.58 -4.88 2.82
CA LEU A 36 27.03 -5.30 4.15
C LEU A 36 28.21 -6.27 4.02
N PRO A 37 29.45 -5.89 4.40
CA PRO A 37 30.57 -6.81 4.40
C PRO A 37 30.33 -7.98 5.35
N THR A 38 30.78 -9.19 4.99
CA THR A 38 30.60 -10.39 5.82
C THR A 38 31.14 -10.23 7.24
N THR A 39 32.26 -9.51 7.39
CA THR A 39 32.89 -9.26 8.70
C THR A 39 32.01 -8.45 9.64
N GLU A 40 31.04 -7.71 9.11
CA GLU A 40 30.14 -6.84 9.89
C GLU A 40 28.75 -7.48 10.12
N PHE A 41 28.54 -8.72 9.65
CA PHE A 41 27.21 -9.36 9.66
C PHE A 41 26.61 -9.47 11.06
N ASP A 42 27.36 -10.00 12.02
CA ASP A 42 26.86 -10.22 13.37
C ASP A 42 26.61 -8.87 14.08
N TRP A 43 27.53 -7.93 13.94
CA TRP A 43 27.37 -6.57 14.46
C TRP A 43 26.10 -5.90 13.91
N PHE A 44 25.88 -5.98 12.59
CA PHE A 44 24.72 -5.36 11.96
C PHE A 44 23.40 -5.97 12.45
N ASN A 45 23.36 -7.29 12.67
CA ASN A 45 22.18 -7.96 13.21
C ASN A 45 21.87 -7.51 14.65
N GLU A 46 22.89 -7.40 15.49
CA GLU A 46 22.74 -6.93 16.86
C GLU A 46 22.31 -5.47 16.93
N GLU A 47 22.97 -4.62 16.14
CA GLU A 47 22.67 -3.20 16.06
C GLU A 47 21.26 -2.97 15.49
N SER A 48 20.86 -3.69 14.44
CA SER A 48 19.51 -3.63 13.89
C SER A 48 18.45 -4.03 14.92
N LYS A 49 18.71 -5.04 15.77
CA LYS A 49 17.81 -5.41 16.87
C LYS A 49 17.71 -4.30 17.92
N LYS A 50 18.84 -3.66 18.24
CA LYS A 50 18.88 -2.54 19.19
C LYS A 50 18.14 -1.32 18.65
N CYS A 51 18.41 -0.92 17.40
CA CYS A 51 17.71 0.13 16.69
C CYS A 51 16.20 -0.10 16.66
N LYS A 52 15.77 -1.35 16.37
CA LYS A 52 14.35 -1.73 16.38
C LYS A 52 13.71 -1.52 17.75
N ARG A 53 14.37 -1.94 18.84
CA ARG A 53 13.86 -1.71 20.21
C ARG A 53 13.75 -0.23 20.52
N GLU A 54 14.82 0.54 20.30
CA GLU A 54 14.84 1.99 20.54
C GLU A 54 13.74 2.74 19.77
N TYR A 55 13.47 2.33 18.53
CA TYR A 55 12.39 2.88 17.72
C TYR A 55 11.02 2.59 18.33
N TYR A 56 10.72 1.33 18.64
CA TYR A 56 9.42 0.96 19.18
C TYR A 56 9.18 1.50 20.60
N ASP A 57 10.22 1.62 21.42
CA ASP A 57 10.13 2.30 22.73
C ASP A 57 9.73 3.78 22.58
N ALA A 58 10.17 4.45 21.51
CA ALA A 58 9.76 5.83 21.21
C ALA A 58 8.33 5.89 20.67
N VAL A 59 7.92 4.92 19.84
CA VAL A 59 6.54 4.79 19.38
C VAL A 59 5.59 4.56 20.54
N ASP A 60 5.91 3.67 21.49
CA ASP A 60 5.05 3.40 22.65
C ASP A 60 4.84 4.65 23.51
N LYS A 61 5.87 5.49 23.66
CA LYS A 61 5.77 6.79 24.34
C LYS A 61 4.87 7.77 23.58
N PHE A 62 4.95 7.79 22.26
CA PHE A 62 4.09 8.62 21.43
C PHE A 62 2.62 8.18 21.51
N ILE A 63 2.36 6.88 21.45
CA ILE A 63 1.00 6.34 21.54
C ILE A 63 0.38 6.63 22.91
N LYS A 64 1.15 6.45 23.99
CA LYS A 64 0.69 6.85 25.33
C LYS A 64 0.34 8.35 25.39
N SER A 65 1.18 9.21 24.83
CA SER A 65 0.90 10.65 24.77
C SER A 65 -0.31 10.98 23.88
N TYR A 66 -0.58 10.17 22.86
CA TYR A 66 -1.77 10.31 22.02
C TYR A 66 -3.04 9.99 22.80
N ASP A 67 -3.06 8.88 23.54
CA ASP A 67 -4.20 8.51 24.38
C ASP A 67 -4.48 9.57 25.45
N GLU A 68 -3.44 10.07 26.12
CA GLU A 68 -3.56 11.17 27.09
C GLU A 68 -4.14 12.44 26.45
N ALA A 69 -3.76 12.76 25.21
CA ALA A 69 -4.29 13.91 24.49
C ALA A 69 -5.76 13.72 24.05
N CYS A 70 -6.16 12.49 23.72
CA CYS A 70 -7.54 12.15 23.41
C CYS A 70 -8.45 12.26 24.65
N GLU A 71 -8.00 11.77 25.81
CA GLU A 71 -8.73 11.93 27.07
C GLU A 71 -8.82 13.40 27.49
N GLN A 72 -7.76 14.19 27.33
CA GLN A 72 -7.83 15.63 27.58
C GLN A 72 -8.83 16.33 26.64
N ALA A 73 -8.83 15.97 25.34
CA ALA A 73 -9.79 16.53 24.40
C ALA A 73 -11.24 16.19 24.76
N LYS A 74 -11.48 15.00 25.32
CA LYS A 74 -12.80 14.58 25.81
C LYS A 74 -13.23 15.40 27.03
N GLU A 75 -12.32 15.69 27.96
CA GLU A 75 -12.59 16.58 29.09
C GLU A 75 -12.85 18.02 28.64
N ASP A 76 -12.04 18.54 27.71
CA ASP A 76 -12.12 19.93 27.25
C ASP A 76 -13.37 20.22 26.41
N LEU A 77 -13.80 19.24 25.59
CA LEU A 77 -14.94 19.38 24.67
C LEU A 77 -16.27 18.95 25.29
N GLY A 78 -16.26 18.09 26.31
CA GLY A 78 -17.47 17.57 26.94
C GLY A 78 -18.44 16.98 25.91
N ASP A 79 -19.65 17.53 25.83
CA ASP A 79 -20.70 17.09 24.90
C ASP A 79 -20.36 17.31 23.42
N LEU A 80 -19.37 18.15 23.10
CA LEU A 80 -18.88 18.36 21.74
C LEU A 80 -17.82 17.34 21.30
N PHE A 81 -17.41 16.43 22.20
CA PHE A 81 -16.46 15.39 21.87
C PHE A 81 -17.10 14.35 20.95
N ASP A 82 -16.54 14.19 19.75
CA ASP A 82 -16.91 13.13 18.81
C ASP A 82 -15.76 12.12 18.70
N PRO A 83 -15.90 10.91 19.27
CA PRO A 83 -14.88 9.87 19.20
C PRO A 83 -14.52 9.47 17.77
N SER A 84 -15.43 9.61 16.81
CA SER A 84 -15.21 9.18 15.41
C SER A 84 -14.20 10.06 14.67
N LEU A 85 -13.88 11.24 15.21
CA LEU A 85 -12.86 12.14 14.68
C LEU A 85 -11.44 11.76 15.13
N TYR A 86 -11.30 10.73 15.97
CA TYR A 86 -10.03 10.28 16.53
C TYR A 86 -9.81 8.81 16.18
N ASP A 87 -8.69 8.51 15.53
CA ASP A 87 -8.28 7.14 15.25
C ASP A 87 -7.98 6.38 16.55
N THR A 88 -8.08 5.05 16.54
CA THR A 88 -7.67 4.26 17.71
C THR A 88 -6.15 4.27 17.90
N ALA A 89 -5.70 4.09 19.13
CA ALA A 89 -4.29 3.97 19.48
C ALA A 89 -3.58 2.90 18.62
N GLU A 90 -4.24 1.76 18.39
CA GLU A 90 -3.74 0.66 17.57
C GLU A 90 -3.59 1.06 16.10
N TYR A 91 -4.59 1.77 15.55
CA TYR A 91 -4.52 2.27 14.18
C TYR A 91 -3.37 3.26 14.01
N VAL A 92 -3.25 4.24 14.92
CA VAL A 92 -2.14 5.20 14.91
C VAL A 92 -0.80 4.48 15.04
N ARG A 93 -0.70 3.49 15.93
CA ARG A 93 0.49 2.68 16.12
C ARG A 93 0.90 1.93 14.85
N SER A 94 -0.07 1.44 14.08
CA SER A 94 0.19 0.71 12.83
C SER A 94 0.91 1.55 11.77
N LYS A 95 0.85 2.88 11.86
CA LYS A 95 1.53 3.81 10.93
C LYS A 95 3.04 3.90 11.15
N PHE A 96 3.54 3.37 12.27
CA PHE A 96 4.97 3.39 12.59
C PHE A 96 5.60 2.02 12.38
N THR A 97 6.49 1.92 11.40
CA THR A 97 7.13 0.67 11.02
C THR A 97 8.64 0.81 10.97
N TYR A 98 9.33 -0.24 11.43
CA TYR A 98 10.78 -0.39 11.28
C TYR A 98 11.06 -1.68 10.50
N GLN A 99 11.72 -1.55 9.36
CA GLN A 99 12.04 -2.67 8.48
C GLN A 99 13.50 -2.61 8.05
N VAL A 100 14.14 -3.78 7.99
CA VAL A 100 15.47 -3.99 7.43
C VAL A 100 15.31 -4.99 6.31
N ASN A 101 15.49 -4.52 5.08
CA ASN A 101 15.35 -5.35 3.89
C ASN A 101 16.72 -5.85 3.45
N ARG A 102 16.78 -7.13 3.12
CA ARG A 102 17.98 -7.79 2.62
C ARG A 102 17.71 -8.21 1.20
N LEU A 103 18.57 -7.76 0.31
CA LEU A 103 18.47 -8.10 -1.09
C LEU A 103 19.63 -9.04 -1.43
N GLY A 104 19.31 -10.11 -2.14
CA GLY A 104 20.34 -10.92 -2.78
C GLY A 104 21.04 -10.07 -3.84
N ILE A 105 22.36 -10.18 -3.93
CA ILE A 105 23.09 -9.76 -5.12
C ILE A 105 23.13 -10.99 -6.00
N GLU A 106 22.67 -10.89 -7.25
CA GLU A 106 22.75 -12.00 -8.18
C GLU A 106 24.13 -11.99 -8.86
N ASP A 107 24.79 -13.15 -8.91
CA ASP A 107 25.95 -13.40 -9.77
C ASP A 107 25.58 -14.55 -10.72
N GLY A 108 25.26 -14.19 -11.96
CA GLY A 108 24.61 -15.10 -12.91
C GLY A 108 23.18 -15.46 -12.46
N ASN A 109 22.83 -16.75 -12.51
CA ASN A 109 21.49 -17.26 -12.19
C ASN A 109 21.35 -17.71 -10.71
N GLN A 110 22.26 -17.30 -9.82
CA GLN A 110 22.22 -17.68 -8.41
C GLN A 110 22.44 -16.46 -7.49
N PRO A 111 21.81 -16.44 -6.29
CA PRO A 111 22.14 -15.46 -5.27
C PRO A 111 23.61 -15.60 -4.85
N ALA A 112 24.39 -14.55 -5.08
CA ALA A 112 25.75 -14.42 -4.62
C ALA A 112 25.76 -14.11 -3.13
N PHE A 113 26.05 -15.12 -2.33
CA PHE A 113 26.51 -14.91 -0.96
C PHE A 113 28.03 -14.76 -0.98
N TYR A 114 28.56 -13.91 -0.09
CA TYR A 114 30.00 -13.86 0.11
C TYR A 114 30.51 -15.24 0.52
N LYS A 115 31.60 -15.69 -0.12
CA LYS A 115 32.24 -16.99 0.14
C LYS A 115 32.68 -17.18 1.61
N THR A 116 32.75 -16.08 2.36
CA THR A 116 33.17 -16.02 3.76
C THR A 116 32.01 -16.24 4.75
N LEU A 117 30.76 -16.32 4.30
CA LEU A 117 29.61 -16.58 5.19
C LEU A 117 29.54 -18.06 5.57
N THR A 118 29.12 -18.33 6.80
CA THR A 118 28.79 -19.69 7.26
C THR A 118 27.42 -20.12 6.73
N GLU A 119 27.17 -21.43 6.65
CA GLU A 119 25.86 -21.95 6.20
C GLU A 119 24.70 -21.44 7.07
N ALA A 120 24.90 -21.31 8.39
CA ALA A 120 23.88 -20.78 9.29
C ALA A 120 23.52 -19.29 9.00
N GLN A 121 24.52 -18.49 8.60
CA GLN A 121 24.29 -17.08 8.23
C GLN A 121 23.60 -16.98 6.86
N ILE A 122 23.97 -17.86 5.91
CA ILE A 122 23.30 -17.95 4.60
C ILE A 122 21.82 -18.32 4.80
N GLU A 123 21.53 -19.31 5.63
CA GLU A 123 20.15 -19.74 5.91
C GLU A 123 19.33 -18.64 6.60
N THR A 124 19.96 -17.88 7.50
CA THR A 124 19.34 -16.69 8.11
C THR A 124 18.97 -15.65 7.03
N CYS A 125 19.86 -15.39 6.07
CA CYS A 125 19.58 -14.46 4.98
C CYS A 125 18.46 -14.96 4.06
N ARG A 126 18.44 -16.25 3.72
CA ARG A 126 17.36 -16.85 2.92
C ARG A 126 16.02 -16.73 3.62
N ALA A 127 15.96 -17.05 4.91
CA ALA A 127 14.73 -16.91 5.69
C ALA A 127 14.25 -15.45 5.76
N ASP A 128 15.16 -14.48 5.88
CA ASP A 128 14.81 -13.06 5.90
C ASP A 128 14.30 -12.58 4.53
N ILE A 129 14.92 -13.01 3.42
CA ILE A 129 14.45 -12.71 2.06
C ILE A 129 13.08 -13.35 1.81
N GLN A 130 12.88 -14.60 2.21
CA GLN A 130 11.59 -15.28 2.04
C GLN A 130 10.48 -14.54 2.79
N LYS A 131 10.72 -14.16 4.05
CA LYS A 131 9.76 -13.36 4.83
C LYS A 131 9.44 -12.01 4.18
N GLN A 132 10.43 -11.37 3.55
CA GLN A 132 10.20 -10.13 2.81
C GLN A 132 9.32 -10.39 1.59
N ASN A 133 9.58 -11.46 0.83
CA ASN A 133 8.77 -11.84 -0.31
C ASN A 133 7.33 -12.19 0.08
N ASP A 134 7.14 -12.92 1.18
CA ASP A 134 5.80 -13.28 1.69
C ASP A 134 4.96 -12.04 2.05
N ILE A 135 5.60 -10.89 2.33
CA ILE A 135 4.92 -9.61 2.60
C ILE A 135 4.74 -8.81 1.31
N TYR A 136 5.81 -8.66 0.52
CA TYR A 136 5.78 -7.75 -0.63
C TYR A 136 5.06 -8.33 -1.84
N VAL A 137 5.16 -9.63 -2.11
CA VAL A 137 4.53 -10.24 -3.28
C VAL A 137 2.99 -10.12 -3.23
N PRO A 138 2.30 -10.45 -2.12
CA PRO A 138 0.85 -10.22 -2.04
C PRO A 138 0.47 -8.74 -2.18
N ALA A 139 1.28 -7.83 -1.64
CA ALA A 139 1.05 -6.39 -1.76
C ALA A 139 1.17 -5.88 -3.21
N LEU A 140 1.97 -6.53 -4.07
CA LEU A 140 2.02 -6.22 -5.50
C LEU A 140 0.71 -6.59 -6.20
N THR A 141 0.16 -7.76 -5.88
CA THR A 141 -1.16 -8.21 -6.38
C THR A 141 -2.25 -7.25 -5.91
N GLU A 142 -2.22 -6.85 -4.63
CA GLU A 142 -3.19 -5.90 -4.08
C GLU A 142 -3.10 -4.51 -4.75
N ALA A 143 -1.90 -4.03 -5.03
CA ALA A 143 -1.69 -2.78 -5.77
C ALA A 143 -2.25 -2.84 -7.21
N CYS A 144 -2.33 -4.03 -7.82
CA CYS A 144 -3.00 -4.21 -9.10
C CYS A 144 -4.53 -4.07 -8.94
N TRP A 145 -5.11 -4.65 -7.89
CA TRP A 145 -6.54 -4.52 -7.59
C TRP A 145 -6.94 -3.08 -7.30
N ASP A 146 -6.17 -2.35 -6.51
CA ASP A 146 -6.42 -0.94 -6.20
C ASP A 146 -6.46 -0.04 -7.45
N LYS A 147 -5.64 -0.36 -8.45
CA LYS A 147 -5.63 0.36 -9.74
C LYS A 147 -6.92 0.17 -10.53
N ILE A 148 -7.65 -0.94 -10.35
CA ILE A 148 -8.95 -1.19 -10.98
C ILE A 148 -10.08 -0.62 -10.12
N ARG A 149 -10.06 -0.84 -8.80
CA ARG A 149 -11.14 -0.43 -7.88
C ARG A 149 -11.43 1.06 -7.97
N ALA A 150 -10.41 1.92 -7.93
CA ALA A 150 -10.63 3.36 -7.89
C ALA A 150 -11.29 3.94 -9.18
N PRO A 151 -10.88 3.55 -10.40
CA PRO A 151 -11.61 3.88 -11.62
C PRO A 151 -13.01 3.29 -11.70
N LEU A 152 -13.23 2.03 -11.27
CA LEU A 152 -14.55 1.39 -11.27
C LEU A 152 -15.54 2.09 -10.35
N ALA A 153 -15.15 2.37 -9.11
CA ALA A 153 -15.99 3.10 -8.17
C ALA A 153 -16.41 4.47 -8.73
N LYS A 154 -15.48 5.18 -9.40
CA LYS A 154 -15.78 6.45 -10.08
C LYS A 154 -16.73 6.27 -11.27
N LEU A 155 -16.61 5.19 -12.04
CA LEU A 155 -17.54 4.89 -13.14
C LEU A 155 -18.95 4.61 -12.60
N GLN A 156 -19.07 3.81 -11.54
CA GLN A 156 -20.35 3.52 -10.90
C GLN A 156 -21.01 4.79 -10.34
N MET A 157 -20.27 5.57 -9.54
CA MET A 157 -20.81 6.76 -8.85
C MET A 157 -21.10 7.93 -9.79
N ASP A 158 -20.20 8.22 -10.73
CA ASP A 158 -20.26 9.46 -11.52
C ASP A 158 -20.94 9.30 -12.89
N ALA A 159 -21.19 8.07 -13.31
CA ALA A 159 -21.62 7.77 -14.68
C ALA A 159 -22.80 6.80 -14.77
N LEU A 160 -22.89 5.80 -13.88
CA LEU A 160 -23.93 4.77 -13.96
C LEU A 160 -25.07 4.94 -12.94
N HIS A 161 -24.88 5.76 -11.90
CA HIS A 161 -25.89 5.89 -10.86
C HIS A 161 -27.16 6.59 -11.36
N GLU A 162 -28.31 5.98 -11.08
CA GLU A 162 -29.62 6.45 -11.56
C GLU A 162 -29.99 7.87 -11.11
N HIS A 163 -29.65 8.28 -9.88
CA HIS A 163 -29.93 9.62 -9.35
C HIS A 163 -29.35 10.75 -10.20
N LEU A 164 -28.35 10.46 -11.04
CA LEU A 164 -27.81 11.40 -12.00
C LEU A 164 -28.87 11.72 -13.08
N TYR A 165 -29.60 10.72 -13.57
CA TYR A 165 -30.48 10.89 -14.72
C TYR A 165 -31.93 11.25 -14.37
N VAL A 166 -32.24 11.37 -13.08
CA VAL A 166 -33.57 11.78 -12.59
C VAL A 166 -33.57 13.28 -12.30
N ASP A 167 -34.37 14.02 -13.08
CA ASP A 167 -34.81 15.41 -12.90
C ASP A 167 -33.86 16.34 -12.11
N THR A 168 -32.72 16.68 -12.72
CA THR A 168 -31.91 17.83 -12.28
C THR A 168 -31.77 18.82 -13.42
N GLN A 169 -32.12 20.09 -13.17
CA GLN A 169 -31.90 21.22 -14.09
C GLN A 169 -30.42 21.43 -14.50
N LYS A 170 -29.49 20.65 -13.94
CA LYS A 170 -28.08 20.58 -14.33
C LYS A 170 -27.86 19.39 -15.23
N LYS A 171 -27.60 19.64 -16.52
CA LYS A 171 -27.05 18.62 -17.43
C LYS A 171 -25.81 18.01 -16.79
N LEU A 172 -25.88 16.72 -16.46
CA LEU A 172 -24.68 16.00 -16.07
C LEU A 172 -23.69 16.03 -17.21
N LYS A 173 -22.54 16.65 -16.93
CA LYS A 173 -21.35 16.50 -17.75
C LYS A 173 -20.83 15.09 -17.52
N PHE A 174 -21.49 14.12 -18.14
CA PHE A 174 -20.92 12.78 -18.28
C PHE A 174 -19.58 12.95 -18.98
N GLN A 175 -18.50 12.63 -18.27
CA GLN A 175 -17.18 12.76 -18.82
C GLN A 175 -16.83 11.42 -19.47
N GLN A 176 -16.76 11.39 -20.81
CA GLN A 176 -16.27 10.24 -21.61
C GLN A 176 -15.00 9.60 -21.01
N THR A 177 -14.20 10.43 -20.34
CA THR A 177 -12.99 10.04 -19.63
C THR A 177 -13.22 8.93 -18.59
N LYS A 178 -14.41 8.74 -18.01
CA LYS A 178 -14.64 7.72 -16.97
C LYS A 178 -14.52 6.29 -17.52
N VAL A 179 -15.16 5.99 -18.65
CA VAL A 179 -15.03 4.69 -19.32
C VAL A 179 -13.58 4.49 -19.79
N THR A 180 -13.00 5.51 -20.43
CA THR A 180 -11.59 5.48 -20.88
C THR A 180 -10.60 5.28 -19.74
N ASN A 181 -10.87 5.81 -18.54
CA ASN A 181 -10.02 5.63 -17.38
C ASN A 181 -10.03 4.18 -16.88
N VAL A 182 -11.18 3.49 -16.95
CA VAL A 182 -11.26 2.07 -16.60
C VAL A 182 -10.53 1.23 -17.64
N THR A 183 -10.73 1.46 -18.94
CA THR A 183 -9.98 0.76 -20.01
C THR A 183 -8.47 0.93 -19.84
N LYS A 184 -7.99 2.16 -19.61
CA LYS A 184 -6.57 2.42 -19.34
C LYS A 184 -6.06 1.72 -18.09
N ALA A 185 -6.89 1.61 -17.06
CA ALA A 185 -6.53 0.89 -15.84
C ALA A 185 -6.40 -0.61 -16.10
N VAL A 186 -7.30 -1.20 -16.89
CA VAL A 186 -7.21 -2.60 -17.32
C VAL A 186 -5.94 -2.86 -18.14
N GLU A 187 -5.65 -2.02 -19.14
CA GLU A 187 -4.41 -2.11 -19.93
C GLU A 187 -3.16 -2.02 -19.04
N ALA A 188 -3.13 -1.07 -18.10
CA ALA A 188 -2.04 -0.92 -17.17
C ALA A 188 -1.88 -2.16 -16.27
N VAL A 189 -2.97 -2.67 -15.71
CA VAL A 189 -2.94 -3.82 -14.79
C VAL A 189 -2.50 -5.09 -15.50
N ARG A 190 -2.93 -5.32 -16.74
CA ARG A 190 -2.40 -6.43 -17.56
C ARG A 190 -0.87 -6.37 -17.69
N SER A 191 -0.31 -5.18 -17.92
CA SER A 191 1.15 -5.01 -18.02
C SER A 191 1.87 -5.15 -16.66
N LEU A 192 1.17 -4.87 -15.56
CA LEU A 192 1.71 -4.92 -14.20
C LEU A 192 1.51 -6.28 -13.52
N ASN A 193 0.73 -7.19 -14.10
CA ASN A 193 0.49 -8.55 -13.61
C ASN A 193 1.70 -9.46 -13.80
N VAL A 194 2.83 -9.08 -13.20
CA VAL A 194 4.12 -9.78 -13.31
C VAL A 194 4.08 -11.19 -12.73
N MET A 195 3.16 -11.45 -11.79
CA MET A 195 2.95 -12.76 -11.18
C MET A 195 2.04 -13.67 -12.03
N ASN A 196 1.48 -13.15 -13.11
CA ASN A 196 0.52 -13.84 -13.98
C ASN A 196 -0.68 -14.42 -13.20
N ASP A 197 -1.23 -13.63 -12.28
CA ASP A 197 -2.39 -13.99 -11.47
C ASP A 197 -3.61 -14.21 -12.38
N ALA A 198 -4.27 -15.37 -12.21
CA ALA A 198 -5.37 -15.80 -13.05
C ALA A 198 -6.66 -14.99 -12.82
N ASP A 199 -6.91 -14.56 -11.58
CA ASP A 199 -8.10 -13.79 -11.24
C ASP A 199 -7.96 -12.35 -11.77
N ILE A 200 -6.77 -11.76 -11.69
CA ILE A 200 -6.48 -10.46 -12.33
C ILE A 200 -6.74 -10.54 -13.83
N ASN A 201 -6.22 -11.56 -14.51
CA ASN A 201 -6.42 -11.74 -15.95
C ASN A 201 -7.90 -11.90 -16.30
N LYS A 202 -8.63 -12.72 -15.53
CA LYS A 202 -10.07 -12.94 -15.70
C LYS A 202 -10.88 -11.65 -15.54
N VAL A 203 -10.61 -10.86 -14.50
CA VAL A 203 -11.28 -9.57 -14.29
C VAL A 203 -10.98 -8.60 -15.43
N CYS A 204 -9.73 -8.54 -15.89
CA CYS A 204 -9.36 -7.71 -17.03
C CYS A 204 -10.13 -8.14 -18.29
N ASP A 205 -10.25 -9.43 -18.57
CA ASP A 205 -11.01 -9.95 -19.72
C ASP A 205 -12.49 -9.60 -19.63
N MET A 206 -13.09 -9.76 -18.44
CA MET A 206 -14.49 -9.42 -18.20
C MET A 206 -14.74 -7.92 -18.40
N LEU A 207 -13.85 -7.05 -17.90
CA LEU A 207 -13.97 -5.60 -18.05
C LEU A 207 -13.75 -5.13 -19.49
N ASP A 208 -12.80 -5.72 -20.21
CA ASP A 208 -12.58 -5.41 -21.62
C ASP A 208 -13.81 -5.78 -22.46
N VAL A 209 -14.37 -6.98 -22.26
CA VAL A 209 -15.60 -7.39 -22.95
C VAL A 209 -16.78 -6.47 -22.58
N LEU A 210 -16.94 -6.16 -21.29
CA LEU A 210 -18.04 -5.33 -20.81
C LEU A 210 -17.98 -3.90 -21.37
N LEU A 211 -16.79 -3.30 -21.46
CA LEU A 211 -16.63 -1.90 -21.85
C LEU A 211 -16.40 -1.69 -23.34
N THR A 212 -16.19 -2.75 -24.11
CA THR A 212 -15.97 -2.66 -25.56
C THR A 212 -17.21 -2.09 -26.25
N GLY A 213 -17.00 -1.04 -27.06
CA GLY A 213 -18.07 -0.43 -27.87
C GLY A 213 -19.02 0.47 -27.09
N ILE A 214 -18.81 0.68 -25.79
CA ILE A 214 -19.66 1.54 -24.97
C ILE A 214 -19.35 3.02 -25.23
N THR A 215 -20.38 3.74 -25.70
CA THR A 215 -20.31 5.19 -25.92
C THR A 215 -21.03 5.96 -24.81
N VAL A 216 -20.67 7.24 -24.65
CA VAL A 216 -21.32 8.13 -23.68
C VAL A 216 -22.80 8.31 -23.99
N GLU A 217 -23.14 8.41 -25.27
CA GLU A 217 -24.50 8.60 -25.76
C GLU A 217 -25.36 7.41 -25.37
N ALA A 218 -24.86 6.18 -25.58
CA ALA A 218 -25.55 4.96 -25.18
C ALA A 218 -25.80 4.92 -23.67
N ILE A 219 -24.79 5.26 -22.86
CA ILE A 219 -24.96 5.31 -21.39
C ILE A 219 -25.98 6.37 -20.97
N LYS A 220 -26.12 7.50 -21.68
CA LYS A 220 -27.10 8.56 -21.32
C LYS A 220 -28.52 8.17 -21.68
N GLU A 221 -28.72 7.57 -22.83
CA GLU A 221 -30.05 7.32 -23.39
C GLU A 221 -30.67 6.02 -22.90
N ASP A 222 -29.85 5.00 -22.62
CA ASP A 222 -30.33 3.66 -22.28
C ASP A 222 -30.21 3.36 -20.78
N TYR A 223 -31.37 3.33 -20.11
CA TYR A 223 -31.47 2.91 -18.72
C TYR A 223 -31.10 1.43 -18.51
N MET A 224 -31.53 0.54 -19.42
CA MET A 224 -31.27 -0.90 -19.30
C MET A 224 -29.77 -1.18 -19.44
N LEU A 225 -29.08 -0.45 -20.31
CA LEU A 225 -27.62 -0.53 -20.43
C LEU A 225 -26.92 -0.10 -19.14
N ARG A 226 -27.33 1.02 -18.52
CA ARG A 226 -26.77 1.45 -17.23
C ARG A 226 -26.98 0.41 -16.14
N ASP A 227 -28.18 -0.15 -16.07
CA ASP A 227 -28.50 -1.18 -15.08
C ASP A 227 -27.67 -2.46 -15.29
N HIS A 228 -27.57 -2.91 -16.55
CA HIS A 228 -26.72 -4.03 -16.90
C HIS A 228 -25.25 -3.79 -16.53
N LEU A 229 -24.70 -2.61 -16.82
CA LEU A 229 -23.33 -2.25 -16.47
C LEU A 229 -23.10 -2.25 -14.97
N ARG A 230 -24.01 -1.67 -14.18
CA ARG A 230 -23.92 -1.69 -12.71
C ARG A 230 -23.87 -3.12 -12.19
N ASN A 231 -24.85 -3.94 -12.60
CA ASN A 231 -24.96 -5.32 -12.14
C ASN A 231 -23.71 -6.15 -12.53
N SER A 232 -23.21 -5.98 -13.75
CA SER A 232 -21.99 -6.66 -14.22
C SER A 232 -20.75 -6.20 -13.47
N ILE A 233 -20.59 -4.89 -13.20
CA ILE A 233 -19.46 -4.40 -12.39
C ILE A 233 -19.54 -4.94 -10.96
N THR A 234 -20.71 -4.96 -10.32
CA THR A 234 -20.88 -5.53 -8.98
C THR A 234 -20.52 -7.02 -8.94
N GLN A 235 -20.84 -7.78 -9.99
CA GLN A 235 -20.42 -9.19 -10.11
C GLN A 235 -18.90 -9.33 -10.27
N ILE A 236 -18.27 -8.42 -11.03
CA ILE A 236 -16.81 -8.39 -11.19
C ILE A 236 -16.12 -8.01 -9.88
N GLU A 237 -16.63 -7.02 -9.16
CA GLU A 237 -16.13 -6.60 -7.84
C GLU A 237 -16.20 -7.74 -6.82
N ALA A 238 -17.19 -8.63 -6.90
CA ALA A 238 -17.29 -9.81 -6.03
C ALA A 238 -16.18 -10.85 -6.26
N ILE A 239 -15.46 -10.79 -7.39
CA ILE A 239 -14.28 -11.64 -7.67
C ILE A 239 -13.01 -11.02 -7.07
N MET A 240 -12.99 -9.69 -6.88
CA MET A 240 -11.85 -8.99 -6.31
C MET A 240 -11.76 -9.26 -4.80
N PRO A 241 -10.54 -9.39 -4.23
CA PRO A 241 -10.40 -9.45 -2.78
C PRO A 241 -10.94 -8.18 -2.11
N GLN A 242 -11.43 -8.31 -0.88
CA GLN A 242 -11.97 -7.19 -0.08
C GLN A 242 -10.86 -6.33 0.52
#